data_AF-A0A1C4VJ52-F1
#
_entry.id   AF-A0A1C4VJ52-F1
#
_cell.length_a   1.000
_cell.length_b   1.000
_cell.length_c   1.000
_cell.angle_alpha   90.00
_cell.angle_beta   90.00
_cell.angle_gamma   90.00
#
_symmetry.space_group_name_H-M   'P 1'
#
loop_
_entity.id
_entity.type
_entity.pdbx_description
1 polymer ?
#
loop_
_entity_poly.entity_id
_entity_poly.type
_entity_poly.pdbx_seq_one_letter_code
_entity_poly.pdbx_strand_id
1 'polypeptide(L)'
;MRNRTRRAAFIVATAVTTTLVAGVVTAVSAQAAAGCQVTYQVGSQWAGGFTAAITIKNLGDPVNGWRLGWTFPAGQAVTSAWGFTASPASGNVVATNLDYNAVIATNGSLDVGFNGTWTGSNPDPAGFTLNGTACTGTTTPTTAPPTTPPPTTAPPTTAPPTTPPPTTAPPTTPPPTTPPPTTPPPTSGTPTVASDGTGRYRTVQAAIDAVPANSSSRATITIKSGTYREVVRVASNKPNITLRGLGSAPSNVVLVYNNSAGTRKPDGTTYGTFNSASMFVDGANFVAENLTISNDFVENSSGVDQQAVALHLNADRAVLRNVRLLGDQDTFLVNDKTRAYVVSSYVEGTVDFIFGGGTIVIDSTSIYEKRSTGGPITAARTAASKTYGMLIYRSTITGATNNTTQLGRPWGPDAQVLYRESSLSATMKTAQPWTDMSGNVWQNARFREYRNTGPGAGTNGNRPQLSDAQAATYTPQRYLAGSDGWNPM
;
A
#
# COMPACT_ATOMS: atom_id res chain seq x y z
N MET A 1 18.85 24.32 76.96
CA MET A 1 17.44 24.10 76.54
C MET A 1 17.40 22.72 75.88
N ARG A 2 16.56 21.74 76.21
CA ARG A 2 15.29 21.71 76.93
C ARG A 2 15.02 20.25 77.37
N ASN A 3 14.66 20.10 78.64
CA ASN A 3 13.79 19.10 79.28
C ASN A 3 13.95 17.57 79.13
N ARG A 4 14.35 17.03 80.28
CA ARG A 4 14.12 15.74 80.97
C ARG A 4 12.86 14.90 80.65
N THR A 5 12.95 13.65 81.15
CA THR A 5 11.90 12.75 81.70
C THR A 5 11.14 11.87 80.70
N ARG A 6 10.75 10.61 80.98
CA ARG A 6 10.94 9.61 82.06
C ARG A 6 10.20 8.32 81.58
N ARG A 7 10.73 7.13 81.94
CA ARG A 7 10.00 5.87 82.28
C ARG A 7 9.19 5.20 81.13
N ALA A 8 9.00 3.89 81.03
CA ALA A 8 9.33 2.71 81.85
C ALA A 8 9.32 1.48 80.93
N ALA A 9 10.02 0.44 81.38
CA ALA A 9 10.09 -0.89 80.78
C ALA A 9 8.76 -1.66 80.85
N PHE A 10 8.52 -2.54 79.88
CA PHE A 10 7.77 -3.78 80.07
C PHE A 10 8.42 -4.93 79.30
N ILE A 11 8.37 -6.08 79.96
CA ILE A 11 9.11 -7.32 79.73
C ILE A 11 8.45 -8.18 78.66
N VAL A 12 9.31 -8.93 77.98
CA VAL A 12 9.15 -9.93 76.93
C VAL A 12 8.11 -11.01 77.27
N ALA A 13 7.29 -11.37 76.28
CA ALA A 13 6.73 -12.71 76.16
C ALA A 13 6.79 -13.17 74.68
N THR A 14 7.42 -14.32 74.51
CA THR A 14 7.72 -15.09 73.30
C THR A 14 6.54 -15.29 72.35
N ALA A 15 6.71 -14.87 71.09
CA ALA A 15 5.89 -15.33 69.97
C ALA A 15 6.73 -16.27 69.10
N VAL A 16 6.25 -17.51 68.96
CA VAL A 16 6.81 -18.55 68.10
C VAL A 16 6.80 -18.06 66.65
N THR A 17 7.98 -17.87 66.07
CA THR A 17 8.19 -17.67 64.64
C THR A 17 7.89 -18.94 63.88
N THR A 18 6.67 -19.06 63.36
CA THR A 18 6.41 -19.89 62.18
C THR A 18 6.82 -19.10 60.95
N THR A 19 7.93 -19.51 60.35
CA THR A 19 8.42 -19.04 59.05
C THR A 19 7.36 -19.37 58.00
N LEU A 20 6.48 -18.41 57.72
CA LEU A 20 5.78 -18.40 56.43
C LEU A 20 6.87 -18.19 55.39
N VAL A 21 7.11 -19.24 54.59
CA VAL A 21 7.70 -19.09 53.27
C VAL A 21 6.77 -18.14 52.54
N ALA A 22 7.09 -16.85 52.57
CA ALA A 22 6.60 -15.92 51.57
C ALA A 22 7.20 -16.43 50.26
N GLY A 23 6.47 -17.33 49.60
CA GLY A 23 6.71 -17.62 48.21
C GLY A 23 6.73 -16.27 47.53
N VAL A 24 7.91 -15.88 47.03
CA VAL A 24 8.03 -14.77 46.12
C VAL A 24 7.14 -15.17 44.96
N VAL A 25 5.91 -14.68 44.97
CA VAL A 25 5.10 -14.64 43.77
C VAL A 25 5.85 -13.63 42.91
N THR A 26 6.76 -14.13 42.08
CA THR A 26 7.18 -13.35 40.93
C THR A 26 5.88 -12.98 40.26
N ALA A 27 5.60 -11.67 40.18
CA ALA A 27 4.54 -11.19 39.34
C ALA A 27 4.88 -11.67 37.94
N VAL A 28 4.32 -12.81 37.54
CA VAL A 28 4.23 -13.19 36.14
C VAL A 28 3.34 -12.13 35.56
N SER A 29 3.96 -11.17 34.86
CA SER A 29 3.26 -10.23 34.02
C SER A 29 2.28 -11.04 33.18
N ALA A 30 0.98 -10.79 33.36
CA ALA A 30 -0.05 -11.39 32.54
C ALA A 30 0.27 -11.03 31.09
N GLN A 31 0.73 -12.02 30.32
CA GLN A 31 1.03 -11.82 28.91
C GLN A 31 -0.29 -11.75 28.17
N ALA A 32 -0.55 -10.61 27.53
CA ALA A 32 -1.63 -10.41 26.59
C ALA A 32 -1.60 -11.48 25.48
N ALA A 33 -2.75 -11.78 24.87
CA ALA A 33 -2.87 -12.79 23.82
C ALA A 33 -1.98 -12.45 22.61
N ALA A 34 -0.74 -12.93 22.61
CA ALA A 34 0.21 -12.73 21.54
C ALA A 34 -0.02 -13.81 20.47
N GLY A 35 -0.77 -13.47 19.43
CA GLY A 35 -0.70 -14.17 18.16
C GLY A 35 0.18 -13.36 17.21
N CYS A 36 1.06 -14.03 16.47
CA CYS A 36 1.75 -13.43 15.34
C CYS A 36 1.80 -14.42 14.19
N GLN A 37 1.87 -13.89 12.98
CA GLN A 37 2.12 -14.65 11.77
C GLN A 37 3.36 -14.07 11.12
N VAL A 38 4.30 -14.93 10.71
CA VAL A 38 5.51 -14.51 10.03
C VAL A 38 5.56 -15.16 8.66
N THR A 39 5.79 -14.35 7.65
CA THR A 39 6.15 -14.83 6.31
C THR A 39 7.64 -14.62 6.14
N TYR A 40 8.37 -15.70 5.85
CA TYR A 40 9.79 -15.65 5.48
C TYR A 40 9.90 -16.08 4.03
N GLN A 41 10.57 -15.27 3.21
CA GLN A 41 10.72 -15.56 1.80
C GLN A 41 12.15 -15.25 1.36
N VAL A 42 12.83 -16.24 0.78
CA VAL A 42 14.09 -16.02 0.06
C VAL A 42 13.75 -15.42 -1.31
N GLY A 43 14.05 -14.13 -1.49
CA GLY A 43 13.78 -13.39 -2.72
C GLY A 43 14.80 -13.68 -3.83
N SER A 44 16.06 -13.92 -3.45
CA SER A 44 17.12 -14.34 -4.37
C SER A 44 18.19 -15.15 -3.63
N GLN A 45 18.85 -16.06 -4.32
CA GLN A 45 19.99 -16.82 -3.79
C GLN A 45 21.06 -17.05 -4.86
N TRP A 46 22.32 -17.10 -4.42
CA TRP A 46 23.50 -17.38 -5.24
C TRP A 46 24.46 -18.28 -4.46
N ALA A 47 25.57 -18.68 -5.08
CA ALA A 47 26.56 -19.52 -4.43
C ALA A 47 27.09 -18.85 -3.14
N GLY A 48 26.75 -19.44 -1.99
CA GLY A 48 27.16 -18.96 -0.67
C GLY A 48 26.38 -17.78 -0.09
N GLY A 49 25.34 -17.27 -0.76
CA GLY A 49 24.57 -16.11 -0.27
C GLY A 49 23.13 -16.04 -0.72
N PHE A 50 22.35 -15.19 -0.06
CA PHE A 50 20.93 -15.00 -0.32
C PHE A 50 20.41 -13.68 0.24
N THR A 51 19.24 -13.27 -0.26
CA THR A 51 18.45 -12.17 0.28
C THR A 51 17.09 -12.72 0.72
N ALA A 52 16.68 -12.41 1.95
CA ALA A 52 15.40 -12.81 2.51
C ALA A 52 14.58 -11.60 2.99
N ALA A 53 13.27 -11.67 2.75
CA ALA A 53 12.28 -10.76 3.27
C ALA A 53 11.49 -11.45 4.38
N ILE A 54 11.14 -10.69 5.42
CA ILE A 54 10.35 -11.12 6.56
C ILE A 54 9.18 -10.15 6.74
N THR A 55 7.95 -10.66 6.68
CA THR A 55 6.75 -9.92 7.09
C THR A 55 6.31 -10.41 8.46
N ILE A 56 6.25 -9.50 9.44
CA ILE A 56 5.70 -9.76 10.77
C ILE A 56 4.29 -9.19 10.83
N LYS A 57 3.28 -10.05 10.95
CA LYS A 57 1.91 -9.64 11.22
C LYS A 57 1.58 -9.88 12.70
N ASN A 58 1.25 -8.81 13.40
CA ASN A 58 0.80 -8.88 14.78
C ASN A 58 -0.70 -9.20 14.80
N LEU A 59 -1.09 -10.32 15.39
CA LEU A 59 -2.50 -10.73 15.57
C LEU A 59 -2.99 -10.44 16.99
N GLY A 60 -2.10 -10.06 17.90
CA GLY A 60 -2.41 -9.74 19.30
C GLY A 60 -2.48 -8.23 19.56
N ASP A 61 -2.34 -7.86 20.83
CA ASP A 61 -2.28 -6.46 21.28
C ASP A 61 -1.13 -5.69 20.61
N PRO A 62 -1.22 -4.35 20.45
CA PRO A 62 -0.19 -3.56 19.80
C PRO A 62 1.18 -3.77 20.45
N VAL A 63 2.18 -4.07 19.64
CA VAL A 63 3.56 -4.22 20.10
C VAL A 63 4.27 -2.88 19.95
N ASN A 64 5.00 -2.46 20.98
CA ASN A 64 5.91 -1.31 20.93
C ASN A 64 7.28 -1.76 21.46
N GLY A 65 8.21 -2.01 20.53
CA GLY A 65 9.44 -2.75 20.77
C GLY A 65 9.25 -4.23 20.46
N TRP A 66 9.71 -4.67 19.27
CA TRP A 66 9.59 -6.05 18.84
C TRP A 66 10.95 -6.72 18.69
N ARG A 67 10.99 -8.00 19.10
CA ARG A 67 12.10 -8.92 18.95
C ARG A 67 11.60 -10.16 18.23
N LEU A 68 12.06 -10.37 17.00
CA LEU A 68 11.74 -11.54 16.22
C LEU A 68 12.87 -12.57 16.32
N GLY A 69 12.61 -13.73 16.92
CA GLY A 69 13.58 -14.81 17.05
C GLY A 69 13.33 -15.96 16.07
N TRP A 70 14.39 -16.49 15.46
CA TRP A 70 14.35 -17.73 14.67
C TRP A 70 15.69 -18.47 14.73
N THR A 71 15.71 -19.72 14.28
CA THR A 71 16.93 -20.53 14.19
C THR A 71 17.25 -20.87 12.74
N PHE A 72 18.48 -20.60 12.31
CA PHE A 72 18.95 -21.05 11.00
C PHE A 72 19.30 -22.54 11.02
N PRO A 73 18.70 -23.35 10.13
CA PRO A 73 18.85 -24.80 10.18
C PRO A 73 20.16 -25.35 9.59
N ALA A 74 20.84 -24.61 8.69
CA ALA A 74 21.94 -25.18 7.89
C ALA A 74 23.09 -24.20 7.62
N GLY A 75 23.72 -23.69 8.69
CA GLY A 75 24.94 -22.88 8.56
C GLY A 75 24.71 -21.51 7.95
N GLN A 76 23.48 -21.00 7.98
CA GLN A 76 23.18 -19.66 7.51
C GLN A 76 23.53 -18.59 8.55
N ALA A 77 23.85 -17.39 8.06
CA ALA A 77 24.14 -16.22 8.89
C ALA A 77 23.62 -14.94 8.24
N VAL A 78 23.12 -13.99 9.04
CA VAL A 78 22.82 -12.62 8.62
C VAL A 78 24.13 -11.85 8.43
N THR A 79 24.34 -11.24 7.28
CA THR A 79 25.49 -10.37 7.02
C THR A 79 25.15 -8.89 7.04
N SER A 80 23.95 -8.52 6.59
CA SER A 80 23.43 -7.15 6.66
C SER A 80 21.91 -7.18 6.71
N ALA A 81 21.28 -6.34 7.52
CA ALA A 81 19.84 -6.28 7.69
C ALA A 81 19.31 -4.85 7.51
N TRP A 82 18.07 -4.73 7.03
CA TRP A 82 17.32 -3.48 7.00
C TRP A 82 16.01 -3.66 7.77
N GLY A 83 15.68 -2.65 8.58
CA GLY A 83 14.53 -2.71 9.48
C GLY A 83 14.79 -3.40 10.81
N PHE A 84 15.98 -3.94 11.06
CA PHE A 84 16.37 -4.49 12.37
C PHE A 84 17.88 -4.62 12.54
N THR A 85 18.32 -4.79 13.78
CA THR A 85 19.64 -5.33 14.13
C THR A 85 19.53 -6.81 14.49
N ALA A 86 20.44 -7.65 14.01
CA ALA A 86 20.46 -9.09 14.27
C ALA A 86 21.56 -9.46 15.27
N SER A 87 21.23 -10.22 16.33
CA SER A 87 22.24 -10.76 17.24
C SER A 87 21.78 -12.07 17.90
N PRO A 88 22.62 -13.12 17.93
CA PRO A 88 23.80 -13.33 17.09
C PRO A 88 23.45 -13.37 15.59
N ALA A 89 24.47 -13.30 14.72
CA ALA A 89 24.27 -13.33 13.26
C ALA A 89 23.89 -14.72 12.72
N SER A 90 24.23 -15.80 13.42
CA SER A 90 23.97 -17.19 13.02
C SER A 90 23.42 -18.02 14.19
N GLY A 91 22.89 -19.21 13.88
CA GLY A 91 22.24 -20.06 14.88
C GLY A 91 20.89 -19.48 15.29
N ASN A 92 20.71 -19.19 16.59
CA ASN A 92 19.49 -18.60 17.15
C ASN A 92 19.53 -17.08 17.01
N VAL A 93 19.06 -16.55 15.88
CA VAL A 93 19.08 -15.12 15.56
C VAL A 93 17.92 -14.41 16.24
N VAL A 94 18.19 -13.26 16.85
CA VAL A 94 17.16 -12.32 17.33
C VAL A 94 17.28 -11.02 16.56
N ALA A 95 16.29 -10.72 15.72
CA ALA A 95 16.08 -9.42 15.11
C ALA A 95 15.41 -8.48 16.10
N THR A 96 16.01 -7.31 16.34
CA THR A 96 15.44 -6.27 17.20
C THR A 96 15.12 -5.04 16.35
N ASN A 97 13.93 -4.47 16.57
CA ASN A 97 13.46 -3.29 15.87
C ASN A 97 14.44 -2.11 15.94
N LEU A 98 14.31 -1.20 14.97
CA LEU A 98 14.91 0.13 15.01
C LEU A 98 13.88 1.13 15.58
N ASP A 99 14.33 2.32 15.97
CA ASP A 99 13.47 3.30 16.65
C ASP A 99 12.24 3.70 15.82
N TYR A 100 12.40 3.77 14.49
CA TYR A 100 11.34 4.22 13.59
C TYR A 100 10.26 3.15 13.30
N ASN A 101 10.52 1.87 13.61
CA ASN A 101 9.61 0.77 13.32
C ASN A 101 9.29 -0.10 14.56
N ALA A 102 9.46 0.47 15.76
CA ALA A 102 9.19 -0.21 17.02
C ALA A 102 7.73 -0.65 17.18
N VAL A 103 6.79 0.07 16.55
CA VAL A 103 5.35 -0.14 16.74
C VAL A 103 4.76 -1.03 15.65
N ILE A 104 4.13 -2.13 16.05
CA ILE A 104 3.27 -2.96 15.20
C ILE A 104 1.89 -3.01 15.84
N ALA A 105 0.94 -2.25 15.30
CA ALA A 105 -0.44 -2.23 15.79
C ALA A 105 -1.10 -3.62 15.73
N THR A 106 -2.18 -3.84 16.47
CA THR A 106 -3.03 -5.03 16.32
C THR A 106 -3.50 -5.17 14.87
N ASN A 107 -3.36 -6.36 14.30
CA ASN A 107 -3.56 -6.67 12.88
C ASN A 107 -2.65 -5.88 11.91
N GLY A 108 -1.68 -5.13 12.42
CA GLY A 108 -0.65 -4.47 11.64
C GLY A 108 0.40 -5.45 11.13
N SER A 109 0.98 -5.12 9.99
CA SER A 109 2.11 -5.84 9.40
C SER A 109 3.32 -4.92 9.28
N LEU A 110 4.50 -5.51 9.44
CA LEU A 110 5.78 -4.85 9.24
C LEU A 110 6.68 -5.72 8.36
N ASP A 111 7.20 -5.13 7.29
CA ASP A 111 8.16 -5.77 6.40
C ASP A 111 9.59 -5.35 6.74
N VAL A 112 10.46 -6.33 6.91
CA VAL A 112 11.90 -6.17 7.12
C VAL A 112 12.66 -7.18 6.27
N GLY A 113 13.98 -7.08 6.17
CA GLY A 113 14.75 -8.05 5.39
C GLY A 113 16.24 -8.01 5.67
N PHE A 114 16.96 -8.97 5.09
CA PHE A 114 18.39 -9.09 5.25
C PHE A 114 19.06 -9.83 4.09
N ASN A 115 20.35 -9.55 3.92
CA ASN A 115 21.26 -10.43 3.18
C ASN A 115 21.93 -11.39 4.15
N GLY A 116 22.09 -12.62 3.70
CA GLY A 116 22.74 -13.68 4.46
C GLY A 116 23.69 -14.52 3.62
N THR A 117 24.47 -15.35 4.31
CA THR A 117 25.36 -16.36 3.75
C THR A 117 24.94 -17.74 4.17
N TRP A 118 25.31 -18.77 3.41
CA TRP A 118 25.12 -20.18 3.75
C TRP A 118 26.34 -21.00 3.29
N THR A 119 26.67 -22.09 3.97
CA THR A 119 27.86 -22.92 3.66
C THR A 119 27.53 -24.31 3.09
N GLY A 120 26.29 -24.79 3.24
CA GLY A 120 25.83 -26.06 2.69
C GLY A 120 24.54 -25.95 1.87
N SER A 121 23.45 -25.56 2.53
CA SER A 121 22.14 -25.32 1.90
C SER A 121 21.44 -24.15 2.58
N ASN A 122 20.35 -23.67 1.99
CA ASN A 122 19.57 -22.56 2.52
C ASN A 122 18.08 -22.92 2.76
N PRO A 123 17.76 -23.79 3.74
CA PRO A 123 16.37 -24.08 4.10
C PRO A 123 15.76 -22.93 4.90
N ASP A 124 14.47 -22.69 4.72
CA ASP A 124 13.75 -21.70 5.51
C ASP A 124 13.71 -22.06 7.01
N PRO A 125 13.73 -21.08 7.92
CA PRO A 125 13.53 -21.33 9.34
C PRO A 125 12.16 -21.97 9.62
N ALA A 126 12.16 -23.03 10.44
CA ALA A 126 10.95 -23.80 10.73
C ALA A 126 9.93 -23.08 11.66
N GLY A 127 10.34 -21.98 12.29
CA GLY A 127 9.49 -21.25 13.22
C GLY A 127 10.07 -19.91 13.64
N PHE A 128 9.18 -19.04 14.09
CA PHE A 128 9.50 -17.70 14.55
C PHE A 128 8.85 -17.44 15.91
N THR A 129 9.47 -16.57 16.69
CA THR A 129 8.92 -16.04 17.93
C THR A 129 8.87 -14.52 17.88
N LEU A 130 7.80 -13.90 18.36
CA LEU A 130 7.70 -12.45 18.55
C LEU A 130 7.69 -12.17 20.06
N ASN A 131 8.70 -11.44 20.55
CA ASN A 131 8.89 -11.16 21.98
C ASN A 131 8.85 -12.42 22.86
N GLY A 132 9.35 -13.55 22.34
CA GLY A 132 9.38 -14.84 23.03
C GLY A 132 8.12 -15.70 22.85
N THR A 133 7.05 -15.18 22.24
CA THR A 133 5.84 -15.96 21.94
C THR A 133 5.91 -16.56 20.54
N ALA A 134 5.59 -17.85 20.39
CA ALA A 134 5.61 -18.54 19.10
C ALA A 134 4.59 -17.93 18.12
N CYS A 135 5.03 -17.65 16.89
CA CYS A 135 4.16 -17.17 15.82
C CYS A 135 3.50 -18.35 15.11
N THR A 136 2.35 -18.80 15.63
CA THR A 136 1.60 -19.95 15.09
C THR A 136 0.51 -19.54 14.09
N GLY A 137 0.37 -18.25 13.78
CA GLY A 137 -0.68 -17.75 12.88
C GLY A 137 -2.10 -17.78 13.46
N THR A 138 -2.25 -18.03 14.77
CA THR A 138 -3.52 -18.10 15.48
C THR A 138 -3.43 -17.34 16.81
N THR A 139 -4.55 -16.80 17.29
CA THR A 139 -4.66 -16.20 18.63
C THR A 139 -5.39 -17.18 19.56
N THR A 140 -4.82 -17.48 20.73
CA THR A 140 -5.55 -18.17 21.81
C THR A 140 -6.13 -17.11 22.76
N PRO A 141 -7.46 -17.03 22.97
CA PRO A 141 -8.05 -16.10 23.93
C PRO A 141 -7.67 -16.47 25.37
N THR A 142 -7.20 -15.51 26.18
CA THR A 142 -6.78 -15.73 27.58
C THR A 142 -7.76 -15.19 28.62
N THR A 143 -9.07 -15.08 28.35
CA THR A 143 -10.01 -14.60 29.39
C THR A 143 -11.15 -15.58 29.63
N ALA A 144 -11.26 -16.03 30.89
CA ALA A 144 -12.33 -16.89 31.38
C ALA A 144 -13.71 -16.19 31.36
N PRO A 145 -14.82 -16.92 31.13
CA PRO A 145 -16.17 -16.38 31.13
C PRO A 145 -16.62 -15.84 32.51
N PRO A 146 -17.49 -14.81 32.56
CA PRO A 146 -18.06 -14.30 33.81
C PRO A 146 -18.93 -15.33 34.53
N THR A 147 -18.81 -15.39 35.85
CA THR A 147 -19.37 -16.36 36.79
C THR A 147 -20.83 -16.12 37.18
N THR A 148 -21.76 -15.96 36.23
CA THR A 148 -23.19 -15.87 36.58
C THR A 148 -24.01 -16.95 35.86
N PRO A 149 -24.65 -17.90 36.57
CA PRO A 149 -25.24 -19.08 35.95
C PRO A 149 -26.70 -18.86 35.48
N PRO A 150 -27.06 -19.25 34.25
CA PRO A 150 -28.42 -19.61 33.85
C PRO A 150 -28.65 -21.14 34.03
N PRO A 151 -29.91 -21.59 34.05
CA PRO A 151 -30.34 -22.75 34.83
C PRO A 151 -29.92 -24.12 34.28
N THR A 152 -29.83 -25.05 35.23
CA THR A 152 -29.54 -26.47 35.12
C THR A 152 -30.58 -27.26 34.33
N THR A 153 -30.15 -27.89 33.25
CA THR A 153 -30.72 -29.16 32.76
C THR A 153 -29.58 -30.08 32.32
N ALA A 154 -29.65 -31.36 32.71
CA ALA A 154 -28.56 -32.33 32.64
C ALA A 154 -28.23 -32.78 31.20
N PRO A 155 -26.94 -33.01 30.86
CA PRO A 155 -26.54 -33.56 29.57
C PRO A 155 -26.85 -35.06 29.40
N PRO A 156 -27.10 -35.56 28.17
CA PRO A 156 -27.15 -36.99 27.89
C PRO A 156 -25.74 -37.60 27.84
N THR A 157 -25.65 -38.83 28.32
CA THR A 157 -24.46 -39.68 28.35
C THR A 157 -24.32 -40.47 27.04
N THR A 158 -23.35 -40.12 26.19
CA THR A 158 -22.79 -41.03 25.18
C THR A 158 -21.32 -40.73 24.93
N ALA A 159 -20.52 -41.79 24.74
CA ALA A 159 -19.06 -41.73 24.60
C ALA A 159 -18.62 -41.19 23.22
N PRO A 160 -17.39 -40.65 23.10
CA PRO A 160 -16.87 -40.08 21.84
C PRO A 160 -16.63 -41.13 20.74
N PRO A 161 -16.80 -40.78 19.45
CA PRO A 161 -16.55 -41.67 18.33
C PRO A 161 -15.05 -41.83 18.01
N THR A 162 -14.68 -43.04 17.58
CA THR A 162 -13.32 -43.53 17.31
C THR A 162 -12.92 -43.46 15.83
N THR A 163 -13.05 -42.32 15.16
CA THR A 163 -12.71 -42.22 13.72
C THR A 163 -11.57 -41.23 13.47
N PRO A 164 -10.56 -41.53 12.61
CA PRO A 164 -9.44 -40.62 12.34
C PRO A 164 -9.89 -39.38 11.57
N PRO A 165 -9.17 -38.25 11.69
CA PRO A 165 -9.49 -37.01 10.99
C PRO A 165 -9.28 -37.13 9.46
N PRO A 166 -10.07 -36.43 8.64
CA PRO A 166 -10.03 -36.58 7.19
C PRO A 166 -8.83 -35.85 6.58
N THR A 167 -8.07 -36.55 5.75
CA THR A 167 -7.23 -35.95 4.71
C THR A 167 -8.14 -35.36 3.62
N THR A 168 -8.19 -34.04 3.49
CA THR A 168 -8.86 -33.35 2.37
C THR A 168 -7.86 -32.51 1.59
N ALA A 169 -7.97 -32.58 0.26
CA ALA A 169 -7.19 -31.82 -0.72
C ALA A 169 -7.56 -30.32 -0.69
N PRO A 170 -6.75 -29.42 -1.30
CA PRO A 170 -7.02 -28.00 -1.38
C PRO A 170 -8.42 -27.69 -1.94
N PRO A 171 -9.07 -26.59 -1.51
CA PRO A 171 -10.45 -26.29 -1.92
C PRO A 171 -10.51 -26.01 -3.42
N THR A 172 -11.30 -26.81 -4.12
CA THR A 172 -11.68 -26.63 -5.53
C THR A 172 -13.01 -25.89 -5.67
N THR A 173 -13.51 -25.27 -4.59
CA THR A 173 -14.81 -24.61 -4.59
C THR A 173 -14.76 -23.30 -5.40
N PRO A 174 -15.62 -23.14 -6.43
CA PRO A 174 -15.83 -21.85 -7.09
C PRO A 174 -16.30 -20.80 -6.08
N PRO A 175 -16.17 -19.49 -6.40
CA PRO A 175 -16.71 -18.41 -5.57
C PRO A 175 -18.19 -18.63 -5.22
N PRO A 176 -18.68 -18.03 -4.10
CA PRO A 176 -20.02 -18.32 -3.57
C PRO A 176 -21.08 -18.15 -4.65
N THR A 177 -21.88 -19.20 -4.88
CA THR A 177 -23.00 -19.21 -5.82
C THR A 177 -24.29 -18.66 -5.21
N THR A 178 -24.21 -17.95 -4.08
CA THR A 178 -25.41 -17.38 -3.46
C THR A 178 -25.98 -16.34 -4.43
N PRO A 179 -27.22 -16.52 -4.92
CA PRO A 179 -27.84 -15.53 -5.77
C PRO A 179 -27.87 -14.20 -5.02
N PRO A 180 -27.63 -13.06 -5.69
CA PRO A 180 -27.83 -11.76 -5.07
C PRO A 180 -29.24 -11.69 -4.46
N PRO A 181 -29.40 -11.05 -3.29
CA PRO A 181 -30.71 -10.95 -2.65
C PRO A 181 -31.74 -10.40 -3.65
N THR A 182 -32.86 -11.11 -3.78
CA THR A 182 -33.95 -10.81 -4.74
C THR A 182 -34.78 -9.59 -4.32
N THR A 183 -34.49 -9.02 -3.16
CA THR A 183 -35.10 -7.77 -2.71
C THR A 183 -34.26 -6.59 -3.21
N PRO A 184 -34.81 -5.74 -4.10
CA PRO A 184 -34.13 -4.51 -4.49
C PRO A 184 -33.83 -3.69 -3.23
N PRO A 185 -32.59 -3.25 -2.99
CA PRO A 185 -32.34 -2.33 -1.91
C PRO A 185 -33.18 -1.06 -2.13
N PRO A 186 -33.68 -0.43 -1.05
CA PRO A 186 -34.61 0.70 -1.12
C PRO A 186 -34.13 1.77 -2.11
N THR A 187 -35.02 2.25 -2.96
CA THR A 187 -34.72 3.15 -4.10
C THR A 187 -34.35 4.58 -3.69
N SER A 188 -34.43 4.91 -2.41
CA SER A 188 -33.99 6.20 -1.85
C SER A 188 -32.80 6.01 -0.90
N GLY A 189 -31.74 6.80 -1.10
CA GLY A 189 -30.54 6.82 -0.26
C GLY A 189 -29.24 6.79 -1.06
N THR A 190 -28.20 7.44 -0.52
CA THR A 190 -26.85 7.48 -1.12
C THR A 190 -26.30 6.05 -1.28
N PRO A 191 -25.87 5.63 -2.49
CA PRO A 191 -25.29 4.31 -2.68
C PRO A 191 -24.06 4.16 -1.79
N THR A 192 -24.14 3.26 -0.81
CA THR A 192 -23.09 3.00 0.18
C THR A 192 -22.54 1.60 -0.03
N VAL A 193 -21.22 1.46 -0.09
CA VAL A 193 -20.51 0.20 -0.23
C VAL A 193 -19.87 -0.17 1.10
N ALA A 194 -20.05 -1.41 1.56
CA ALA A 194 -19.32 -1.98 2.68
C ALA A 194 -19.18 -3.49 2.54
N SER A 195 -17.95 -4.01 2.61
CA SER A 195 -17.66 -5.44 2.43
C SER A 195 -18.29 -6.32 3.53
N ASP A 196 -18.52 -5.78 4.71
CA ASP A 196 -19.17 -6.45 5.86
C ASP A 196 -20.70 -6.57 5.73
N GLY A 197 -21.29 -6.05 4.65
CA GLY A 197 -22.73 -6.07 4.41
C GLY A 197 -23.52 -4.97 5.12
N THR A 198 -22.85 -4.04 5.81
CA THR A 198 -23.50 -2.87 6.45
C THR A 198 -23.79 -1.73 5.47
N GLY A 199 -23.42 -1.90 4.20
CA GLY A 199 -23.71 -1.00 3.08
C GLY A 199 -24.82 -1.56 2.21
N ARG A 200 -25.34 -0.72 1.31
CA ARG A 200 -26.31 -1.11 0.29
C ARG A 200 -25.73 -2.12 -0.70
N TYR A 201 -24.44 -2.00 -0.98
CA TYR A 201 -23.69 -2.90 -1.86
C TYR A 201 -22.48 -3.45 -1.12
N ARG A 202 -22.06 -4.68 -1.47
CA ARG A 202 -20.83 -5.29 -0.92
C ARG A 202 -19.59 -4.97 -1.75
N THR A 203 -19.78 -4.65 -3.02
CA THR A 203 -18.70 -4.36 -3.98
C THR A 203 -18.91 -2.99 -4.61
N VAL A 204 -17.82 -2.38 -5.06
CA VAL A 204 -17.85 -1.08 -5.74
C VAL A 204 -18.43 -1.23 -7.14
N GLN A 205 -18.12 -2.32 -7.86
CA GLN A 205 -18.68 -2.56 -9.18
C GLN A 205 -20.22 -2.64 -9.14
N ALA A 206 -20.80 -3.34 -8.15
CA ALA A 206 -22.25 -3.46 -8.05
C ALA A 206 -22.95 -2.11 -7.81
N ALA A 207 -22.31 -1.20 -7.07
CA ALA A 207 -22.84 0.14 -6.86
C ALA A 207 -22.79 0.99 -8.15
N ILE A 208 -21.72 0.87 -8.94
CA ILE A 208 -21.60 1.55 -10.25
C ILE A 208 -22.62 0.99 -11.26
N ASP A 209 -22.79 -0.33 -11.29
CA ASP A 209 -23.72 -0.99 -12.20
C ASP A 209 -25.16 -0.56 -11.96
N ALA A 210 -25.53 -0.28 -10.71
CA ALA A 210 -26.85 0.18 -10.33
C ALA A 210 -27.16 1.64 -10.72
N VAL A 211 -26.16 2.47 -11.02
CA VAL A 211 -26.40 3.85 -11.48
C VAL A 211 -27.00 3.82 -12.89
N PRO A 212 -28.09 4.54 -13.20
CA PRO A 212 -28.64 4.56 -14.57
C PRO A 212 -27.61 5.00 -15.61
N ALA A 213 -27.61 4.34 -16.77
CA ALA A 213 -26.78 4.75 -17.89
C ALA A 213 -27.17 6.15 -18.39
N ASN A 214 -26.19 6.92 -18.86
CA ASN A 214 -26.32 8.26 -19.41
C ASN A 214 -26.98 9.27 -18.45
N SER A 215 -26.86 9.04 -17.14
CA SER A 215 -27.38 9.97 -16.12
C SER A 215 -26.70 11.33 -16.22
N SER A 216 -27.50 12.38 -16.39
CA SER A 216 -27.03 13.78 -16.29
C SER A 216 -26.77 14.20 -14.85
N SER A 217 -27.37 13.52 -13.88
CA SER A 217 -27.18 13.75 -12.45
C SER A 217 -25.94 13.03 -11.91
N ARG A 218 -25.22 13.70 -11.02
CA ARG A 218 -24.06 13.13 -10.31
C ARG A 218 -24.50 12.05 -9.32
N ALA A 219 -23.95 10.85 -9.46
CA ALA A 219 -24.13 9.76 -8.52
C ALA A 219 -22.90 9.66 -7.60
N THR A 220 -23.09 9.96 -6.31
CA THR A 220 -22.03 9.82 -5.31
C THR A 220 -22.16 8.47 -4.62
N ILE A 221 -21.19 7.60 -4.86
CA ILE A 221 -21.05 6.29 -4.22
C ILE A 221 -20.06 6.44 -3.07
N THR A 222 -20.55 6.23 -1.85
CA THR A 222 -19.71 6.25 -0.65
C THR A 222 -19.20 4.84 -0.33
N ILE A 223 -17.95 4.73 0.11
CA ILE A 223 -17.29 3.44 0.32
C ILE A 223 -16.72 3.43 1.74
N LYS A 224 -17.21 2.53 2.60
CA LYS A 224 -16.67 2.35 3.95
C LYS A 224 -15.26 1.75 3.91
N SER A 225 -14.50 1.96 4.98
CA SER A 225 -13.18 1.38 5.16
C SER A 225 -13.17 -0.12 4.88
N GLY A 226 -12.15 -0.59 4.17
CA GLY A 226 -12.01 -1.96 3.74
C GLY A 226 -11.13 -2.07 2.50
N THR A 227 -10.70 -3.31 2.22
CA THR A 227 -10.01 -3.67 0.98
C THR A 227 -10.97 -4.39 0.06
N TYR A 228 -11.21 -3.80 -1.11
CA TYR A 228 -12.10 -4.29 -2.15
C TYR A 228 -11.25 -4.85 -3.28
N ARG A 229 -11.08 -6.18 -3.28
CA ARG A 229 -10.32 -6.89 -4.32
C ARG A 229 -11.22 -7.24 -5.50
N GLU A 230 -11.30 -6.33 -6.46
CA GLU A 230 -12.10 -6.45 -7.67
C GLU A 230 -11.52 -5.55 -8.77
N VAL A 231 -11.76 -5.90 -10.03
CA VAL A 231 -11.51 -4.98 -11.14
C VAL A 231 -12.70 -4.04 -11.28
N VAL A 232 -12.49 -2.74 -11.07
CA VAL A 232 -13.56 -1.73 -11.13
C VAL A 232 -13.61 -1.08 -12.51
N ARG A 233 -14.81 -0.90 -13.07
CA ARG A 233 -15.05 -0.28 -14.38
C ARG A 233 -16.15 0.77 -14.31
N VAL A 234 -15.79 2.01 -14.64
CA VAL A 234 -16.74 3.11 -14.91
C VAL A 234 -16.84 3.29 -16.41
N ALA A 235 -17.81 2.64 -17.04
CA ALA A 235 -17.99 2.69 -18.49
C ALA A 235 -18.30 4.10 -19.03
N SER A 236 -18.08 4.33 -20.32
CA SER A 236 -18.31 5.63 -20.98
C SER A 236 -19.76 6.12 -20.88
N ASN A 237 -20.72 5.20 -20.84
CA ASN A 237 -22.14 5.48 -20.65
C ASN A 237 -22.52 5.67 -19.17
N LYS A 238 -21.56 5.77 -18.25
CA LYS A 238 -21.77 6.07 -16.82
C LYS A 238 -21.05 7.38 -16.46
N PRO A 239 -21.43 8.53 -17.04
CA PRO A 239 -20.83 9.81 -16.67
C PRO A 239 -21.24 10.23 -15.25
N ASN A 240 -20.55 11.24 -14.70
CA ASN A 240 -20.90 11.88 -13.43
C ASN A 240 -20.86 10.95 -12.19
N ILE A 241 -20.01 9.92 -12.20
CA ILE A 241 -19.78 9.09 -11.01
C ILE A 241 -18.79 9.79 -10.07
N THR A 242 -19.09 9.79 -8.77
CA THR A 242 -18.15 10.11 -7.70
C THR A 242 -17.96 8.87 -6.83
N LEU A 243 -16.72 8.40 -6.65
CA LEU A 243 -16.36 7.44 -5.61
C LEU A 243 -15.75 8.19 -4.43
N ARG A 244 -16.32 8.06 -3.23
CA ARG A 244 -15.85 8.73 -2.02
C ARG A 244 -15.61 7.74 -0.89
N GLY A 245 -14.36 7.60 -0.46
CA GLY A 245 -14.02 6.82 0.72
C GLY A 245 -14.44 7.54 2.01
N LEU A 246 -14.99 6.78 2.97
CA LEU A 246 -15.46 7.26 4.27
C LEU A 246 -14.44 7.03 5.41
N GLY A 247 -13.24 6.52 5.09
CA GLY A 247 -12.16 6.38 6.07
C GLY A 247 -11.62 7.73 6.53
N SER A 248 -10.92 7.75 7.67
CA SER A 248 -10.23 8.96 8.13
C SER A 248 -9.02 9.32 7.28
N ALA A 249 -8.51 8.36 6.49
CA ALA A 249 -7.45 8.54 5.52
C ALA A 249 -7.73 7.72 4.24
N PRO A 250 -7.16 8.12 3.08
CA PRO A 250 -7.37 7.39 1.83
C PRO A 250 -6.81 5.96 1.85
N SER A 251 -5.90 5.63 2.77
CA SER A 251 -5.39 4.28 2.98
C SER A 251 -6.41 3.33 3.61
N ASN A 252 -7.51 3.83 4.18
CA ASN A 252 -8.51 2.97 4.80
C ASN A 252 -9.49 2.33 3.81
N VAL A 253 -9.59 2.88 2.59
CA VAL A 253 -10.47 2.37 1.52
C VAL A 253 -9.59 2.03 0.34
N VAL A 254 -9.41 0.75 0.06
CA VAL A 254 -8.45 0.27 -0.95
C VAL A 254 -9.18 -0.50 -2.04
N LEU A 255 -9.13 -0.01 -3.27
CA LEU A 255 -9.54 -0.74 -4.48
C LEU A 255 -8.29 -1.39 -5.08
N VAL A 256 -8.26 -2.71 -5.18
CA VAL A 256 -7.03 -3.44 -5.54
C VAL A 256 -7.25 -4.63 -6.44
N TYR A 257 -6.32 -4.85 -7.37
CA TYR A 257 -6.17 -6.08 -8.13
C TYR A 257 -4.69 -6.26 -8.52
N ASN A 258 -4.34 -7.37 -9.19
CA ASN A 258 -2.94 -7.71 -9.50
C ASN A 258 -2.71 -8.19 -10.95
N ASN A 259 -3.54 -7.75 -11.90
CA ASN A 259 -3.24 -8.07 -13.29
C ASN A 259 -1.97 -7.32 -13.71
N SER A 260 -1.07 -8.01 -14.38
CA SER A 260 0.02 -7.44 -15.17
C SER A 260 -0.25 -7.62 -16.66
N ALA A 261 0.60 -7.02 -17.49
CA ALA A 261 0.55 -7.21 -18.92
C ALA A 261 0.69 -8.68 -19.31
N GLY A 262 1.51 -9.45 -18.60
CA GLY A 262 1.73 -10.87 -18.81
C GLY A 262 0.69 -11.80 -18.19
N THR A 263 -0.23 -11.29 -17.35
CA THR A 263 -1.29 -12.12 -16.78
C THR A 263 -2.15 -12.72 -17.90
N ARG A 264 -2.33 -14.05 -17.87
CA ARG A 264 -3.15 -14.78 -18.84
C ARG A 264 -4.63 -14.57 -18.57
N LYS A 265 -5.38 -14.32 -19.64
CA LYS A 265 -6.84 -14.36 -19.69
C LYS A 265 -7.33 -15.81 -19.79
N PRO A 266 -8.62 -16.07 -19.51
CA PRO A 266 -9.23 -17.39 -19.72
C PRO A 266 -9.14 -17.90 -21.16
N ASP A 267 -9.08 -17.00 -22.16
CA ASP A 267 -8.94 -17.34 -23.58
C ASP A 267 -7.50 -17.71 -23.99
N GLY A 268 -6.55 -17.70 -23.04
CA GLY A 268 -5.14 -18.03 -23.26
C GLY A 268 -4.26 -16.86 -23.73
N THR A 269 -4.84 -15.73 -24.12
CA THR A 269 -4.10 -14.48 -24.43
C THR A 269 -3.68 -13.75 -23.16
N THR A 270 -2.82 -12.74 -23.25
CA THR A 270 -2.45 -11.91 -22.10
C THR A 270 -3.30 -10.64 -22.03
N TYR A 271 -3.40 -10.03 -20.84
CA TYR A 271 -4.08 -8.74 -20.68
C TYR A 271 -3.38 -7.61 -21.46
N GLY A 272 -2.05 -7.62 -21.51
CA GLY A 272 -1.26 -6.48 -21.97
C GLY A 272 -1.41 -5.27 -21.03
N THR A 273 -0.53 -4.28 -21.15
CA THR A 273 -0.52 -3.08 -20.27
C THR A 273 -1.89 -2.42 -20.18
N PHE A 274 -2.55 -2.18 -21.31
CA PHE A 274 -3.80 -1.43 -21.33
C PHE A 274 -4.96 -2.11 -20.60
N ASN A 275 -4.95 -3.45 -20.50
CA ASN A 275 -6.01 -4.19 -19.81
C ASN A 275 -5.58 -4.77 -18.46
N SER A 276 -4.39 -4.40 -17.96
CA SER A 276 -3.91 -4.86 -16.65
C SER A 276 -4.45 -4.02 -15.48
N ALA A 277 -5.26 -3.00 -15.75
CA ALA A 277 -5.68 -2.05 -14.73
C ALA A 277 -6.53 -2.67 -13.61
N SER A 278 -6.29 -2.25 -12.37
CA SER A 278 -7.20 -2.54 -11.25
C SER A 278 -8.49 -1.72 -11.34
N MET A 279 -8.41 -0.51 -11.91
CA MET A 279 -9.57 0.33 -12.19
C MET A 279 -9.52 0.96 -13.58
N PHE A 280 -10.63 0.91 -14.30
CA PHE A 280 -10.84 1.54 -15.60
C PHE A 280 -11.90 2.64 -15.48
N VAL A 281 -11.58 3.83 -15.98
CA VAL A 281 -12.49 4.97 -15.99
C VAL A 281 -12.61 5.53 -17.39
N ASP A 282 -13.77 5.30 -18.01
CA ASP A 282 -14.14 5.78 -19.33
C ASP A 282 -15.22 6.87 -19.31
N GLY A 283 -16.00 6.94 -18.23
CA GLY A 283 -17.08 7.90 -18.04
C GLY A 283 -16.58 9.31 -17.70
N ALA A 284 -17.08 10.32 -18.42
CA ALA A 284 -16.71 11.72 -18.20
C ALA A 284 -17.18 12.26 -16.84
N ASN A 285 -16.56 13.35 -16.38
CA ASN A 285 -16.87 14.03 -15.11
C ASN A 285 -16.68 13.14 -13.86
N PHE A 286 -15.85 12.11 -13.98
CA PHE A 286 -15.53 11.19 -12.89
C PHE A 286 -14.81 11.91 -11.75
N VAL A 287 -15.15 11.55 -10.51
CA VAL A 287 -14.46 12.04 -9.31
C VAL A 287 -14.08 10.87 -8.42
N ALA A 288 -12.84 10.83 -7.92
CA ALA A 288 -12.47 9.98 -6.79
C ALA A 288 -11.94 10.83 -5.63
N GLU A 289 -12.40 10.53 -4.42
CA GLU A 289 -12.08 11.25 -3.20
C GLU A 289 -11.74 10.29 -2.05
N ASN A 290 -10.63 10.56 -1.36
CA ASN A 290 -10.28 9.92 -0.08
C ASN A 290 -10.24 8.37 -0.14
N LEU A 291 -9.55 7.81 -1.14
CA LEU A 291 -9.40 6.37 -1.31
C LEU A 291 -8.06 6.01 -1.97
N THR A 292 -7.71 4.73 -1.94
CA THR A 292 -6.53 4.16 -2.59
C THR A 292 -6.98 3.32 -3.79
N ILE A 293 -6.31 3.48 -4.92
CA ILE A 293 -6.39 2.61 -6.10
C ILE A 293 -5.01 1.99 -6.27
N SER A 294 -4.92 0.66 -6.20
CA SER A 294 -3.66 -0.06 -6.16
C SER A 294 -3.64 -1.17 -7.20
N ASN A 295 -2.51 -1.37 -7.87
CA ASN A 295 -2.16 -2.65 -8.45
C ASN A 295 -1.08 -3.31 -7.59
N ASP A 296 -1.38 -4.47 -7.00
CA ASP A 296 -0.45 -5.17 -6.09
C ASP A 296 0.34 -6.29 -6.77
N PHE A 297 0.44 -6.27 -8.11
CA PHE A 297 1.42 -7.07 -8.84
C PHE A 297 2.85 -6.65 -8.47
N VAL A 298 3.69 -7.62 -8.13
CA VAL A 298 5.09 -7.40 -7.73
C VAL A 298 6.00 -7.44 -8.95
N GLU A 299 6.68 -6.33 -9.25
CA GLU A 299 7.67 -6.25 -10.32
C GLU A 299 8.77 -7.32 -10.13
N ASN A 300 9.18 -7.93 -11.24
CA ASN A 300 10.16 -9.02 -11.39
C ASN A 300 9.73 -10.39 -10.86
N SER A 301 8.49 -10.56 -10.42
CA SER A 301 7.95 -11.86 -10.03
C SER A 301 7.74 -12.84 -11.21
N SER A 302 7.56 -12.34 -12.44
CA SER A 302 7.27 -13.14 -13.64
C SER A 302 8.36 -13.12 -14.72
N GLY A 303 9.39 -12.26 -14.60
CA GLY A 303 10.50 -12.13 -15.55
C GLY A 303 10.17 -11.46 -16.90
N VAL A 304 8.92 -11.44 -17.36
CA VAL A 304 8.45 -10.79 -18.60
C VAL A 304 7.10 -10.08 -18.39
N ASP A 305 6.78 -9.10 -19.25
CA ASP A 305 5.51 -8.37 -19.32
C ASP A 305 4.95 -7.92 -17.96
N GLN A 306 5.73 -7.08 -17.28
CA GLN A 306 5.55 -6.75 -15.86
C GLN A 306 4.71 -5.49 -15.60
N GLN A 307 4.30 -4.78 -16.66
CA GLN A 307 3.51 -3.54 -16.55
C GLN A 307 2.18 -3.81 -15.87
N ALA A 308 1.86 -3.09 -14.80
CA ALA A 308 0.71 -3.39 -13.96
C ALA A 308 0.01 -2.09 -13.54
N VAL A 309 -1.06 -1.77 -14.26
CA VAL A 309 -1.74 -0.47 -14.11
C VAL A 309 -2.62 -0.47 -12.85
N ALA A 310 -2.54 0.56 -12.01
CA ALA A 310 -3.49 0.77 -10.93
C ALA A 310 -4.75 1.44 -11.48
N LEU A 311 -4.57 2.57 -12.18
CA LEU A 311 -5.65 3.34 -12.77
C LEU A 311 -5.42 3.57 -14.27
N HIS A 312 -6.35 3.05 -15.07
CA HIS A 312 -6.51 3.39 -16.47
C HIS A 312 -7.57 4.51 -16.57
N LEU A 313 -7.10 5.75 -16.75
CA LEU A 313 -7.96 6.93 -16.87
C LEU A 313 -8.07 7.37 -18.32
N ASN A 314 -9.27 7.17 -18.86
CA ASN A 314 -9.66 7.45 -20.22
C ASN A 314 -10.94 8.31 -20.15
N ALA A 315 -10.91 9.47 -19.52
CA ALA A 315 -12.12 10.24 -19.26
C ALA A 315 -11.86 11.75 -19.30
N ASP A 316 -12.78 12.47 -19.95
CA ASP A 316 -12.74 13.92 -19.92
C ASP A 316 -13.26 14.47 -18.59
N ARG A 317 -12.64 15.54 -18.11
CA ARG A 317 -12.98 16.26 -16.87
C ARG A 317 -12.95 15.39 -15.60
N ALA A 318 -11.94 14.55 -15.47
CA ALA A 318 -11.76 13.73 -14.28
C ALA A 318 -11.10 14.51 -13.13
N VAL A 319 -11.48 14.20 -11.89
CA VAL A 319 -10.87 14.80 -10.70
C VAL A 319 -10.50 13.73 -9.68
N LEU A 320 -9.25 13.72 -9.20
CA LEU A 320 -8.79 12.85 -8.12
C LEU A 320 -8.32 13.74 -6.97
N ARG A 321 -8.95 13.65 -5.79
CA ARG A 321 -8.58 14.46 -4.61
C ARG A 321 -8.30 13.59 -3.41
N ASN A 322 -7.15 13.81 -2.76
CA ASN A 322 -6.76 12.99 -1.61
C ASN A 322 -6.84 11.49 -1.95
N VAL A 323 -6.27 11.12 -3.10
CA VAL A 323 -6.23 9.72 -3.58
C VAL A 323 -4.81 9.20 -3.46
N ARG A 324 -4.66 7.90 -3.24
CA ARG A 324 -3.38 7.19 -3.37
C ARG A 324 -3.42 6.30 -4.62
N LEU A 325 -2.49 6.48 -5.54
CA LEU A 325 -2.28 5.59 -6.69
C LEU A 325 -1.01 4.79 -6.44
N LEU A 326 -1.15 3.47 -6.28
CA LEU A 326 -0.06 2.60 -5.88
C LEU A 326 0.20 1.51 -6.93
N GLY A 327 1.45 1.29 -7.26
CA GLY A 327 1.89 0.22 -8.14
C GLY A 327 3.41 0.22 -8.25
N ASP A 328 3.91 -0.50 -9.25
CA ASP A 328 5.32 -0.50 -9.63
C ASP A 328 5.45 0.13 -11.04
N GLN A 329 5.71 -0.69 -12.07
CA GLN A 329 5.77 -0.23 -13.46
C GLN A 329 4.37 0.09 -14.01
N ASP A 330 4.24 1.24 -14.68
CA ASP A 330 3.02 1.70 -15.36
C ASP A 330 1.81 1.94 -14.42
N THR A 331 2.02 2.46 -13.21
CA THR A 331 0.96 2.65 -12.19
C THR A 331 -0.26 3.47 -12.67
N PHE A 332 -0.06 4.59 -13.37
CA PHE A 332 -1.13 5.51 -13.74
C PHE A 332 -1.13 5.86 -15.23
N LEU A 333 -2.07 5.28 -15.98
CA LEU A 333 -2.28 5.54 -17.39
C LEU A 333 -3.28 6.67 -17.60
N VAL A 334 -2.81 7.76 -18.22
CA VAL A 334 -3.59 8.94 -18.62
C VAL A 334 -3.77 8.95 -20.14
N ASN A 335 -4.87 8.37 -20.62
CA ASN A 335 -5.11 8.19 -22.05
C ASN A 335 -5.49 9.47 -22.81
N ASP A 336 -5.44 9.39 -24.14
CA ASP A 336 -5.50 10.54 -25.03
C ASP A 336 -6.78 11.38 -24.92
N LYS A 337 -7.94 10.83 -24.55
CA LYS A 337 -9.16 11.66 -24.36
C LYS A 337 -9.20 12.39 -23.01
N THR A 338 -8.23 12.19 -22.13
CA THR A 338 -8.30 12.65 -20.75
C THR A 338 -7.94 14.13 -20.62
N ARG A 339 -8.77 14.89 -19.90
CA ARG A 339 -8.39 16.08 -19.14
C ARG A 339 -8.63 15.80 -17.67
N ALA A 340 -7.60 15.90 -16.82
CA ALA A 340 -7.69 15.49 -15.42
C ALA A 340 -6.99 16.45 -14.45
N TYR A 341 -7.59 16.62 -13.27
CA TYR A 341 -6.98 17.34 -12.14
C TYR A 341 -6.79 16.40 -10.96
N VAL A 342 -5.54 16.20 -10.56
CA VAL A 342 -5.13 15.39 -9.42
C VAL A 342 -4.56 16.33 -8.36
N VAL A 343 -5.10 16.31 -7.15
CA VAL A 343 -4.70 17.27 -6.10
C VAL A 343 -4.63 16.64 -4.72
N SER A 344 -3.67 17.11 -3.91
CA SER A 344 -3.48 16.67 -2.53
C SER A 344 -3.38 15.16 -2.39
N SER A 345 -2.73 14.53 -3.36
CA SER A 345 -2.74 13.07 -3.54
C SER A 345 -1.35 12.48 -3.31
N TYR A 346 -1.26 11.16 -3.47
CA TYR A 346 -0.01 10.41 -3.45
C TYR A 346 0.04 9.47 -4.66
N VAL A 347 1.18 9.42 -5.34
CA VAL A 347 1.44 8.49 -6.45
C VAL A 347 2.79 7.84 -6.24
N GLU A 348 2.88 6.51 -6.34
CA GLU A 348 4.15 5.79 -6.32
C GLU A 348 4.28 4.82 -7.50
N GLY A 349 5.52 4.49 -7.83
CA GLY A 349 5.85 3.46 -8.81
C GLY A 349 7.35 3.38 -9.07
N THR A 350 7.74 2.65 -10.12
CA THR A 350 9.13 2.41 -10.48
C THR A 350 9.48 3.01 -11.85
N VAL A 351 9.01 2.38 -12.92
CA VAL A 351 9.27 2.78 -14.32
C VAL A 351 7.98 3.29 -14.95
N ASP A 352 8.05 4.48 -15.59
CA ASP A 352 6.97 5.06 -16.38
C ASP A 352 5.64 5.18 -15.63
N PHE A 353 5.68 5.35 -14.32
CA PHE A 353 4.51 5.13 -13.48
C PHE A 353 3.43 6.21 -13.59
N ILE A 354 3.70 7.31 -14.32
CA ILE A 354 2.71 8.25 -14.84
C ILE A 354 2.90 8.38 -16.36
N PHE A 355 2.00 7.81 -17.16
CA PHE A 355 2.23 7.69 -18.60
C PHE A 355 0.98 7.90 -19.45
N GLY A 356 1.16 8.15 -20.75
CA GLY A 356 0.06 8.35 -21.70
C GLY A 356 0.06 9.73 -22.40
N GLY A 357 -1.01 10.03 -23.13
CA GLY A 357 -1.12 11.21 -24.01
C GLY A 357 -2.23 12.20 -23.64
N GLY A 358 -2.88 12.00 -22.49
CA GLY A 358 -3.87 12.93 -21.96
C GLY A 358 -3.26 14.23 -21.41
N THR A 359 -4.13 15.20 -21.14
CA THR A 359 -3.76 16.46 -20.49
C THR A 359 -4.08 16.36 -19.00
N ILE A 360 -3.08 16.50 -18.14
CA ILE A 360 -3.25 16.30 -16.70
C ILE A 360 -2.48 17.33 -15.90
N VAL A 361 -3.09 17.80 -14.83
CA VAL A 361 -2.45 18.60 -13.79
C VAL A 361 -2.38 17.78 -12.53
N ILE A 362 -1.19 17.58 -12.00
CA ILE A 362 -0.91 16.94 -10.72
C ILE A 362 -0.39 18.03 -9.77
N ASP A 363 -1.27 18.52 -8.90
CA ASP A 363 -1.03 19.64 -8.00
C ASP A 363 -0.85 19.16 -6.55
N SER A 364 0.09 19.75 -5.81
CA SER A 364 0.21 19.58 -4.36
C SER A 364 0.23 18.11 -3.94
N THR A 365 0.89 17.27 -4.74
CA THR A 365 0.86 15.82 -4.65
C THR A 365 2.25 15.29 -4.29
N SER A 366 2.30 14.23 -3.48
CA SER A 366 3.54 13.52 -3.20
C SER A 366 3.76 12.43 -4.25
N ILE A 367 4.91 12.45 -4.90
CA ILE A 367 5.29 11.50 -5.95
C ILE A 367 6.55 10.77 -5.46
N TYR A 368 6.47 9.44 -5.37
CA TYR A 368 7.52 8.60 -4.81
C TYR A 368 8.00 7.54 -5.79
N GLU A 369 9.28 7.61 -6.19
CA GLU A 369 9.90 6.57 -7.00
C GLU A 369 10.54 5.52 -6.08
N LYS A 370 10.00 4.30 -6.10
CA LYS A 370 10.29 3.29 -5.07
C LYS A 370 11.43 2.35 -5.42
N ARG A 371 11.90 2.32 -6.68
CA ARG A 371 12.97 1.41 -7.11
C ARG A 371 14.32 1.95 -6.66
N SER A 372 15.09 1.13 -5.96
CA SER A 372 16.45 1.53 -5.53
C SER A 372 17.38 1.86 -6.70
N THR A 373 17.17 1.25 -7.86
CA THR A 373 17.93 1.53 -9.09
C THR A 373 17.42 2.75 -9.86
N GLY A 374 16.32 3.36 -9.43
CA GLY A 374 15.69 4.47 -10.11
C GLY A 374 14.82 4.06 -11.29
N GLY A 375 14.13 5.06 -11.81
CA GLY A 375 13.40 4.99 -13.06
C GLY A 375 12.88 6.36 -13.50
N PRO A 376 12.38 6.46 -14.74
CA PRO A 376 11.61 7.61 -15.20
C PRO A 376 10.25 7.68 -14.50
N ILE A 377 9.92 8.85 -13.93
CA ILE A 377 8.60 9.11 -13.35
C ILE A 377 7.53 9.15 -14.44
N THR A 378 7.79 9.92 -15.51
CA THR A 378 6.84 10.11 -16.60
C THR A 378 7.25 9.45 -17.91
N ALA A 379 6.27 8.89 -18.62
CA ALA A 379 6.39 8.51 -20.03
C ALA A 379 5.24 9.10 -20.86
N ALA A 380 5.41 10.35 -21.29
CA ALA A 380 4.40 11.05 -22.05
C ALA A 380 4.43 10.67 -23.54
N ARG A 381 3.25 10.66 -24.17
CA ARG A 381 3.06 10.52 -25.63
C ARG A 381 2.10 11.58 -26.19
N THR A 382 2.11 12.77 -25.56
CA THR A 382 1.27 13.89 -25.98
C THR A 382 1.44 14.15 -27.48
N ALA A 383 0.33 14.21 -28.22
CA ALA A 383 0.36 14.48 -29.65
C ALA A 383 0.84 15.91 -29.94
N ALA A 384 1.49 16.12 -31.10
CA ALA A 384 1.94 17.43 -31.58
C ALA A 384 0.81 18.48 -31.61
N SER A 385 -0.41 18.04 -31.96
CA SER A 385 -1.60 18.90 -32.04
C SER A 385 -2.09 19.40 -30.68
N LYS A 386 -1.64 18.80 -29.57
CA LYS A 386 -1.98 19.24 -28.22
C LYS A 386 -0.88 20.12 -27.65
N THR A 387 -1.24 21.34 -27.27
CA THR A 387 -0.32 22.25 -26.58
C THR A 387 0.10 21.71 -25.20
N TYR A 388 -0.82 21.09 -24.47
CA TYR A 388 -0.62 20.68 -23.08
C TYR A 388 -0.70 19.15 -22.91
N GLY A 389 0.31 18.58 -22.26
CA GLY A 389 0.38 17.19 -21.83
C GLY A 389 0.32 17.10 -20.31
N MET A 390 1.41 16.70 -19.67
CA MET A 390 1.48 16.49 -18.22
C MET A 390 2.10 17.70 -17.51
N LEU A 391 1.41 18.22 -16.50
CA LEU A 391 1.90 19.26 -15.61
C LEU A 391 2.02 18.72 -14.19
N ILE A 392 3.25 18.65 -13.68
CA ILE A 392 3.54 18.40 -12.27
C ILE A 392 3.76 19.76 -11.60
N TYR A 393 2.85 20.13 -10.71
CA TYR A 393 2.74 21.47 -10.15
C TYR A 393 2.75 21.42 -8.62
N ARG A 394 3.54 22.29 -7.97
CA ARG A 394 3.61 22.41 -6.50
C ARG A 394 3.70 21.07 -5.77
N SER A 395 4.32 20.08 -6.39
CA SER A 395 4.34 18.71 -5.92
C SER A 395 5.69 18.40 -5.29
N THR A 396 5.74 17.36 -4.47
CA THR A 396 6.97 16.92 -3.82
C THR A 396 7.39 15.59 -4.43
N ILE A 397 8.58 15.57 -5.03
CA ILE A 397 9.15 14.41 -5.68
C ILE A 397 10.24 13.86 -4.79
N THR A 398 10.08 12.60 -4.38
CA THR A 398 11.01 11.85 -3.55
C THR A 398 11.23 10.46 -4.14
N GLY A 399 12.18 9.71 -3.58
CA GLY A 399 12.43 8.35 -4.05
C GLY A 399 13.36 7.60 -3.11
N ALA A 400 13.47 6.30 -3.36
CA ALA A 400 14.16 5.36 -2.49
C ALA A 400 15.69 5.55 -2.46
N THR A 401 16.27 6.13 -3.51
CA THR A 401 17.72 6.27 -3.65
C THR A 401 18.10 7.59 -4.28
N ASN A 402 19.23 8.17 -3.83
CA ASN A 402 19.73 9.43 -4.35
C ASN A 402 20.34 9.27 -5.75
N ASN A 403 20.14 10.27 -6.61
CA ASN A 403 20.75 10.39 -7.93
C ASN A 403 20.44 9.23 -8.92
N THR A 404 19.27 8.61 -8.80
CA THR A 404 18.86 7.47 -9.65
C THR A 404 17.60 7.76 -10.47
N THR A 405 16.67 8.58 -9.97
CA THR A 405 15.37 8.82 -10.59
C THR A 405 15.45 9.85 -11.73
N GLN A 406 14.78 9.59 -12.86
CA GLN A 406 14.60 10.55 -13.94
C GLN A 406 13.21 11.20 -13.87
N LEU A 407 13.10 12.45 -14.31
CA LEU A 407 11.82 13.17 -14.46
C LEU A 407 10.93 12.51 -15.52
N GLY A 408 11.52 11.99 -16.60
CA GLY A 408 10.77 11.23 -17.59
C GLY A 408 11.50 10.90 -18.88
N ARG A 409 10.75 10.29 -19.81
CA ARG A 409 11.18 9.92 -21.16
C ARG A 409 10.06 10.00 -22.19
N PRO A 410 10.36 10.19 -23.48
CA PRO A 410 9.34 10.42 -24.50
C PRO A 410 8.82 9.11 -25.12
N TRP A 411 7.67 8.63 -24.65
CA TRP A 411 7.01 7.50 -25.33
C TRP A 411 6.50 7.89 -26.73
N GLY A 412 6.06 9.14 -26.90
CA GLY A 412 5.78 9.73 -28.22
C GLY A 412 6.80 10.81 -28.60
N PRO A 413 6.98 11.10 -29.90
CA PRO A 413 8.00 12.04 -30.38
C PRO A 413 7.77 13.49 -29.89
N ASP A 414 6.52 13.91 -29.72
CA ASP A 414 6.13 15.26 -29.28
C ASP A 414 5.71 15.33 -27.80
N ALA A 415 6.13 14.34 -27.01
CA ALA A 415 5.83 14.21 -25.59
C ALA A 415 6.01 15.55 -24.85
N GLN A 416 5.05 15.90 -23.99
CA GLN A 416 5.06 17.17 -23.26
C GLN A 416 4.92 16.91 -21.77
N VAL A 417 5.92 17.35 -21.01
CA VAL A 417 5.96 17.27 -19.55
C VAL A 417 6.55 18.56 -19.02
N LEU A 418 5.89 19.15 -18.03
CA LEU A 418 6.38 20.31 -17.30
C LEU A 418 6.38 19.99 -15.81
N TYR A 419 7.53 20.11 -15.16
CA TYR A 419 7.64 20.19 -13.70
C TYR A 419 7.84 21.63 -13.30
N ARG A 420 6.89 22.22 -12.56
CA ARG A 420 7.02 23.60 -12.11
C ARG A 420 6.68 23.79 -10.64
N GLU A 421 7.40 24.72 -10.02
CA GLU A 421 7.20 25.15 -8.62
C GLU A 421 7.16 23.97 -7.64
N SER A 422 7.84 22.88 -8.00
CA SER A 422 7.83 21.62 -7.28
C SER A 422 9.13 21.42 -6.50
N SER A 423 9.07 20.66 -5.42
CA SER A 423 10.25 20.27 -4.64
C SER A 423 10.79 18.95 -5.18
N LEU A 424 12.05 18.96 -5.61
CA LEU A 424 12.76 17.79 -6.13
C LEU A 424 13.84 17.39 -5.13
N SER A 425 13.71 16.20 -4.51
CA SER A 425 14.71 15.71 -3.55
C SER A 425 16.00 15.22 -4.23
N ALA A 426 16.99 14.82 -3.44
CA ALA A 426 18.29 14.33 -3.92
C ALA A 426 18.18 13.00 -4.70
N THR A 427 16.98 12.42 -4.80
CA THR A 427 16.67 11.26 -5.63
C THR A 427 16.86 11.51 -7.13
N MET A 428 16.72 12.77 -7.58
CA MET A 428 16.87 13.11 -8.99
C MET A 428 18.28 12.87 -9.51
N LYS A 429 18.38 12.23 -10.68
CA LYS A 429 19.59 12.13 -11.50
C LYS A 429 19.91 13.49 -12.13
N THR A 430 20.55 14.38 -11.38
CA THR A 430 20.66 15.81 -11.70
C THR A 430 21.44 16.12 -12.99
N ALA A 431 22.41 15.27 -13.36
CA ALA A 431 23.19 15.42 -14.59
C ALA A 431 22.40 15.05 -15.86
N GLN A 432 21.48 14.09 -15.76
CA GLN A 432 20.68 13.58 -16.88
C GLN A 432 19.28 13.20 -16.40
N PRO A 433 18.40 14.19 -16.12
CA PRO A 433 17.09 13.93 -15.54
C PRO A 433 16.05 13.49 -16.58
N TRP A 434 16.37 13.58 -17.87
CA TRP A 434 15.54 13.09 -18.97
C TRP A 434 16.30 12.01 -19.73
N THR A 435 15.60 10.99 -20.23
CA THR A 435 16.21 9.88 -20.98
C THR A 435 15.41 9.54 -22.22
N ASP A 436 16.03 8.85 -23.17
CA ASP A 436 15.39 8.41 -24.41
C ASP A 436 14.46 7.22 -24.18
N MET A 437 13.55 6.98 -25.14
CA MET A 437 12.67 5.82 -25.15
C MET A 437 12.34 5.40 -26.58
N SER A 438 12.55 4.12 -26.91
CA SER A 438 12.07 3.51 -28.16
C SER A 438 12.39 4.30 -29.44
N GLY A 439 13.58 4.89 -29.53
CA GLY A 439 14.02 5.71 -30.67
C GLY A 439 13.60 7.18 -30.62
N ASN A 440 12.72 7.57 -29.69
CA ASN A 440 12.44 8.98 -29.42
C ASN A 440 13.53 9.54 -28.49
N VAL A 441 14.09 10.67 -28.92
CA VAL A 441 15.18 11.36 -28.23
C VAL A 441 14.60 12.46 -27.33
N TRP A 442 15.03 12.53 -26.07
CA TRP A 442 14.44 13.45 -25.09
C TRP A 442 14.59 14.93 -25.48
N GLN A 443 15.66 15.29 -26.20
CA GLN A 443 15.90 16.66 -26.69
C GLN A 443 14.82 17.12 -27.68
N ASN A 444 14.19 16.21 -28.41
CA ASN A 444 13.12 16.54 -29.36
C ASN A 444 11.76 16.71 -28.66
N ALA A 445 11.64 16.21 -27.43
CA ALA A 445 10.44 16.32 -26.64
C ALA A 445 10.28 17.72 -26.01
N ARG A 446 9.04 18.05 -25.63
CA ARG A 446 8.67 19.31 -24.97
C ARG A 446 8.79 19.19 -23.45
N PHE A 447 9.96 18.75 -22.98
CA PHE A 447 10.27 18.59 -21.56
C PHE A 447 10.87 19.86 -20.98
N ARG A 448 10.24 20.40 -19.94
CA ARG A 448 10.63 21.68 -19.36
C ARG A 448 10.51 21.65 -17.84
N GLU A 449 11.27 22.52 -17.19
CA GLU A 449 11.20 22.80 -15.77
C GLU A 449 10.97 24.30 -15.52
N TYR A 450 10.40 24.67 -14.37
CA TYR A 450 10.26 26.08 -13.99
C TYR A 450 10.22 26.26 -12.47
N ARG A 451 11.19 26.99 -11.91
CA ARG A 451 11.25 27.36 -10.47
C ARG A 451 11.06 26.16 -9.52
N ASN A 452 11.59 25.00 -9.90
CA ASN A 452 11.69 23.87 -8.99
C ASN A 452 12.74 24.15 -7.91
N THR A 453 12.55 23.57 -6.72
CA THR A 453 13.43 23.76 -5.56
C THR A 453 13.91 22.40 -5.03
N GLY A 454 14.82 22.42 -4.05
CA GLY A 454 15.39 21.21 -3.44
C GLY A 454 16.67 20.71 -4.13
N PRO A 455 17.38 19.75 -3.51
CA PRO A 455 18.69 19.30 -3.96
C PRO A 455 18.67 18.55 -5.31
N GLY A 456 17.51 18.08 -5.75
CA GLY A 456 17.33 17.50 -7.09
C GLY A 456 17.00 18.52 -8.17
N ALA A 457 16.73 19.77 -7.81
CA ALA A 457 16.51 20.87 -8.74
C ALA A 457 17.85 21.51 -9.15
N GLY A 458 17.88 22.12 -10.33
CA GLY A 458 19.06 22.80 -10.83
C GLY A 458 18.93 23.13 -12.31
N THR A 459 19.98 23.75 -12.86
CA THR A 459 20.05 24.17 -14.25
C THR A 459 21.32 23.66 -14.90
N ASN A 460 21.20 23.01 -16.06
CA ASN A 460 22.32 22.63 -16.93
C ASN A 460 21.79 22.41 -18.37
N GLY A 461 22.68 22.05 -19.30
CA GLY A 461 22.31 21.83 -20.70
C GLY A 461 21.27 20.71 -20.92
N ASN A 462 21.12 19.80 -19.96
CA ASN A 462 20.13 18.72 -19.98
C ASN A 462 18.84 19.07 -19.24
N ARG A 463 18.64 20.33 -18.81
CA ARG A 463 17.47 20.76 -18.02
C ARG A 463 16.82 22.02 -18.61
N PRO A 464 16.13 21.91 -19.75
CA PRO A 464 15.47 23.04 -20.38
C PRO A 464 14.50 23.75 -19.43
N GLN A 465 14.70 25.05 -19.20
CA GLN A 465 13.85 25.87 -18.33
C GLN A 465 12.81 26.65 -19.15
N LEU A 466 11.65 26.92 -18.55
CA LEU A 466 10.78 28.00 -19.04
C LEU A 466 11.27 29.35 -18.53
N SER A 467 11.10 30.39 -19.35
CA SER A 467 11.13 31.77 -18.87
C SER A 467 9.83 32.13 -18.13
N ASP A 468 9.85 33.19 -17.35
CA ASP A 468 8.64 33.69 -16.67
C ASP A 468 7.49 34.01 -17.66
N ALA A 469 7.82 34.59 -18.83
CA ALA A 469 6.85 34.89 -19.88
C ALA A 469 6.23 33.62 -20.48
N GLN A 470 7.03 32.56 -20.67
CA GLN A 470 6.50 31.26 -21.10
C GLN A 470 5.67 30.63 -19.98
N ALA A 471 6.14 30.64 -18.73
CA ALA A 471 5.43 30.05 -17.61
C ALA A 471 4.05 30.68 -17.36
N ALA A 472 3.84 31.94 -17.75
CA ALA A 472 2.54 32.62 -17.70
C ALA A 472 1.46 31.97 -18.60
N THR A 473 1.85 31.23 -19.64
CA THR A 473 0.92 30.49 -20.51
C THR A 473 0.80 29.01 -20.15
N TYR A 474 1.65 28.49 -19.26
CA TYR A 474 1.64 27.10 -18.80
C TYR A 474 1.11 26.96 -17.36
N THR A 475 -0.01 27.62 -17.06
CA THR A 475 -0.68 27.51 -15.75
C THR A 475 -1.65 26.32 -15.74
N PRO A 476 -2.01 25.80 -14.55
CA PRO A 476 -2.92 24.67 -14.54
C PRO A 476 -4.34 25.03 -15.05
N GLN A 477 -4.79 26.28 -14.92
CA GLN A 477 -6.02 26.76 -15.57
C GLN A 477 -5.93 26.62 -17.09
N ARG A 478 -4.76 26.91 -17.70
CA ARG A 478 -4.56 26.79 -19.15
C ARG A 478 -4.53 25.34 -19.62
N TYR A 479 -3.92 24.46 -18.83
CA TYR A 479 -3.92 23.01 -19.10
C TYR A 479 -5.33 22.42 -19.07
N LEU A 480 -6.14 22.82 -18.09
CA LEU A 480 -7.46 22.25 -17.87
C LEU A 480 -8.56 22.95 -18.67
N ALA A 481 -8.26 24.13 -19.22
CA ALA A 481 -9.19 24.86 -20.06
C ALA A 481 -9.69 24.02 -21.24
N GLY A 482 -10.92 24.27 -21.63
CA GLY A 482 -11.48 23.86 -22.91
C GLY A 482 -12.50 24.89 -23.37
N SER A 483 -13.24 24.57 -24.42
CA SER A 483 -14.36 25.39 -24.90
C SER A 483 -15.60 25.32 -24.00
N ASP A 484 -15.53 24.55 -22.91
CA ASP A 484 -16.66 24.17 -22.07
C ASP A 484 -16.66 24.81 -20.67
N GLY A 485 -15.71 25.69 -20.39
CA GLY A 485 -15.63 26.42 -19.11
C GLY A 485 -15.31 25.55 -17.90
N TRP A 486 -14.82 24.32 -18.10
CA TRP A 486 -14.46 23.46 -16.97
C TRP A 486 -13.31 24.05 -16.16
N ASN A 487 -13.55 24.24 -14.86
CA ASN A 487 -12.54 24.69 -13.90
C ASN A 487 -12.66 23.88 -12.61
N PRO A 488 -11.84 22.84 -12.42
CA PRO A 488 -11.88 22.00 -11.23
C PRO A 488 -11.00 22.53 -10.08
N MET A 489 -10.31 23.66 -10.26
CA MET A 489 -9.32 24.15 -9.31
C MET A 489 -9.88 25.01 -8.20
#